data_AF-A0A4Q6DUX4-F1
#
_entry.id   AF-A0A4Q6DUX4-F1
#
_cell.length_a   1.000
_cell.length_b   1.000
_cell.length_c   1.000
_cell.angle_alpha   90.00
_cell.angle_beta   90.00
_cell.angle_gamma   90.00
#
_symmetry.space_group_name_H-M   'P 1'
#
loop_
_entity.id
_entity.type
_entity.pdbx_description
1 polymer ?
#
loop_
_entity_poly.entity_id
_entity_poly.type
_entity_poly.pdbx_seq_one_letter_code
_entity_poly.pdbx_strand_id
1 'polypeptide(L)'
;MRKLLLKLPLFSLLITSCSLVGQDFKASDDPKLQSANYTVEEDAQWTSLFNRTKGWFGADGIYSIPMDGVDSIGAGKNQKTFFVFSDTLIGEVVDGKPLPGTKMPHNTIGYLTGNTPAHDDIEFFWNKSDKGVAESVFVPTTPGTQKGDYFWLGDGFVNKALNNTTYIFGYRVKNVKTGMGFAEVGNILIALPKGSTFPFKDQRQMDTPFYLGLEDHAQGSFGAGILDNTASSKVPRADGYIYVYGIKGNRKSVMVSRVKP
;
A
#
# COMPACT_ATOMS: atom_id res chain seq x y z
N MET A 1 -53.16 -20.26 37.83
CA MET A 1 -52.78 -19.89 36.45
C MET A 1 -52.44 -18.41 36.39
N ARG A 2 -51.17 -18.06 36.13
CA ARG A 2 -50.74 -16.83 35.41
C ARG A 2 -49.23 -16.95 35.17
N LYS A 3 -48.86 -17.36 33.96
CA LYS A 3 -47.47 -17.40 33.48
C LYS A 3 -47.02 -15.95 33.23
N LEU A 4 -45.95 -15.53 33.89
CA LEU A 4 -45.29 -14.27 33.63
C LEU A 4 -44.39 -14.46 32.39
N LEU A 5 -44.87 -14.01 31.23
CA LEU A 5 -44.10 -13.99 29.98
C LEU A 5 -43.09 -12.85 30.03
N LEU A 6 -41.82 -13.19 30.23
CA LEU A 6 -40.69 -12.29 30.10
C LEU A 6 -40.49 -11.98 28.61
N LYS A 7 -40.83 -10.76 28.18
CA LYS A 7 -40.55 -10.28 26.82
C LYS A 7 -39.08 -9.89 26.73
N LEU A 8 -38.26 -10.72 26.08
CA LEU A 8 -36.91 -10.36 25.68
C LEU A 8 -36.99 -9.36 24.50
N PRO A 9 -36.29 -8.22 24.53
CA PRO A 9 -36.24 -7.32 23.38
C PRO A 9 -35.36 -7.95 22.30
N LEU A 10 -35.94 -8.17 21.13
CA LEU A 10 -35.25 -8.62 19.93
C LEU A 10 -34.39 -7.47 19.41
N PHE A 11 -33.09 -7.48 19.74
CA PHE A 11 -32.13 -6.50 19.22
C PHE A 11 -31.86 -6.83 17.74
N SER A 12 -32.55 -6.17 16.83
CA SER A 12 -32.25 -6.26 15.39
C SER A 12 -30.91 -5.61 15.12
N LEU A 13 -29.89 -6.43 14.83
CA LEU A 13 -28.61 -5.98 14.32
C LEU A 13 -28.86 -5.42 12.90
N LEU A 14 -28.92 -4.09 12.76
CA LEU A 14 -28.92 -3.46 11.45
C LEU A 14 -27.55 -3.70 10.81
N ILE A 15 -27.48 -4.71 9.95
CA ILE A 15 -26.37 -4.88 9.01
C ILE A 15 -26.53 -3.79 7.96
N THR A 16 -25.83 -2.67 8.11
CA THR A 16 -25.69 -1.68 7.05
C THR A 16 -25.00 -2.35 5.87
N SER A 17 -25.77 -2.72 4.86
CA SER A 17 -25.29 -3.23 3.59
C SER A 17 -24.48 -2.14 2.89
N CYS A 18 -23.18 -2.36 2.71
CA CYS A 18 -22.37 -1.58 1.79
C CYS A 18 -22.98 -1.70 0.39
N SER A 19 -23.68 -0.64 -0.04
CA SER A 19 -24.29 -0.58 -1.37
C SER A 19 -23.21 -0.12 -2.35
N LEU A 20 -22.79 -1.00 -3.27
CA LEU A 20 -21.96 -0.60 -4.40
C LEU A 20 -22.83 0.17 -5.39
N VAL A 21 -22.78 1.50 -5.33
CA VAL A 21 -23.47 2.36 -6.30
C VAL A 21 -22.48 2.70 -7.41
N GLY A 22 -22.80 2.30 -8.65
CA GLY A 22 -22.10 2.80 -9.82
C GLY A 22 -22.48 4.27 -10.05
N GLN A 23 -21.49 5.16 -10.04
CA GLN A 23 -21.69 6.52 -10.55
C GLN A 23 -21.32 6.55 -12.04
N ASP A 24 -22.23 7.07 -12.86
CA ASP A 24 -21.92 7.40 -14.24
C ASP A 24 -21.00 8.63 -14.26
N PHE A 25 -19.75 8.43 -14.68
CA PHE A 25 -18.80 9.53 -14.85
C PHE A 25 -19.21 10.37 -16.06
N LYS A 26 -19.65 11.61 -15.81
CA LYS A 26 -19.70 12.64 -16.85
C LYS A 26 -18.32 13.28 -16.96
N ALA A 27 -17.76 13.33 -18.17
CA ALA A 27 -16.52 14.05 -18.42
C ALA A 27 -16.65 15.52 -17.97
N SER A 28 -15.58 16.08 -17.40
CA SER A 28 -15.58 17.48 -17.00
C SER A 28 -15.53 18.36 -18.24
N ASP A 29 -16.52 19.25 -18.36
CA ASP A 29 -16.54 20.31 -19.37
C ASP A 29 -15.68 21.52 -18.94
N ASP A 30 -14.94 21.44 -17.82
CA ASP A 30 -14.07 22.52 -17.35
C ASP A 30 -12.97 22.81 -18.38
N PRO A 31 -12.98 24.01 -19.02
CA PRO A 31 -12.00 24.36 -20.03
C PRO A 31 -10.57 24.26 -19.52
N LYS A 32 -10.32 24.45 -18.22
CA LYS A 32 -8.99 24.35 -17.61
C LYS A 32 -8.40 22.95 -17.65
N LEU A 33 -9.25 21.92 -17.57
CA LEU A 33 -8.82 20.53 -17.71
C LEU A 33 -8.61 20.14 -19.18
N GLN A 34 -9.31 20.80 -20.10
CA GLN A 34 -9.17 20.61 -21.55
C GLN A 34 -8.01 21.43 -22.14
N SER A 35 -7.52 22.45 -21.42
CA SER A 35 -6.49 23.39 -21.87
C SER A 35 -5.23 23.38 -21.00
N ALA A 36 -4.99 22.31 -20.23
CA ALA A 36 -3.81 22.23 -19.38
C ALA A 36 -2.55 22.20 -20.27
N ASN A 37 -1.80 23.30 -20.29
CA ASN A 37 -0.46 23.32 -20.86
C ASN A 37 0.49 22.78 -19.79
N TYR A 38 1.11 21.64 -20.06
CA TYR A 38 2.11 21.03 -19.18
C TYR A 38 3.35 20.66 -19.99
N THR A 39 4.47 20.61 -19.28
CA THR A 39 5.72 20.03 -19.76
C THR A 39 6.02 18.78 -18.95
N VAL A 40 6.75 17.85 -19.53
CA VAL A 40 7.23 16.64 -18.85
C VAL A 40 8.74 16.63 -19.02
N GLU A 41 9.45 16.41 -17.91
CA GLU A 41 10.90 16.26 -17.89
C GLU A 41 11.29 15.08 -17.00
N GLU A 42 12.47 14.52 -17.24
CA GLU A 42 13.06 13.53 -16.35
C GLU A 42 13.60 14.22 -15.09
N ASP A 43 13.31 13.67 -13.91
CA ASP A 43 14.03 14.05 -12.71
C ASP A 43 15.28 13.18 -12.52
N ALA A 44 16.39 13.66 -13.08
CA ALA A 44 17.66 12.94 -13.08
C ALA A 44 18.20 12.65 -11.66
N GLN A 45 17.81 13.44 -10.66
CA GLN A 45 18.26 13.21 -9.28
C GLN A 45 17.57 12.00 -8.66
N TRP A 46 16.25 11.84 -8.86
CA TRP A 46 15.53 10.62 -8.47
C TRP A 46 15.98 9.40 -9.28
N THR A 47 16.24 9.55 -10.58
CA THR A 47 16.84 8.49 -11.40
C THR A 47 18.17 8.02 -10.78
N SER A 48 19.06 8.95 -10.43
CA SER A 48 20.35 8.64 -9.82
C SER A 48 20.21 7.93 -8.47
N LEU A 49 19.27 8.39 -7.61
CA LEU A 49 19.07 7.83 -6.27
C LEU A 49 18.82 6.32 -6.28
N PHE A 50 18.02 5.85 -7.25
CA PHE A 50 17.63 4.45 -7.39
C PHE A 50 18.52 3.67 -8.35
N ASN A 51 19.33 4.33 -9.18
CA ASN A 51 20.37 3.66 -9.98
C ASN A 51 21.54 3.23 -9.09
N ARG A 52 21.47 2.00 -8.57
CA ARG A 52 22.46 1.43 -7.66
C ARG A 52 23.05 0.16 -8.26
N THR A 53 24.23 -0.24 -7.82
CA THR A 53 24.93 -1.44 -8.32
C THR A 53 25.25 -2.44 -7.22
N LYS A 54 24.91 -2.17 -5.96
CA LYS A 54 25.23 -3.03 -4.83
C LYS A 54 24.18 -2.91 -3.72
N GLY A 55 23.86 -4.04 -3.08
CA GLY A 55 22.79 -4.12 -2.09
C GLY A 55 21.44 -4.08 -2.79
N TRP A 56 20.57 -3.17 -2.39
CA TRP A 56 19.34 -2.86 -3.12
C TRP A 56 19.70 -2.19 -4.45
N PHE A 57 19.21 -2.71 -5.58
CA PHE A 57 19.52 -2.13 -6.89
C PHE A 57 18.35 -2.07 -7.90
N GLY A 58 17.16 -2.45 -7.48
CA GLY A 58 15.94 -2.28 -8.27
C GLY A 58 14.76 -2.94 -7.60
N ALA A 59 13.57 -2.41 -7.79
CA ALA A 59 12.35 -3.01 -7.28
C ALA A 59 11.14 -2.63 -8.13
N ASP A 60 10.04 -3.33 -7.94
CA ASP A 60 8.71 -2.92 -8.39
C ASP A 60 7.83 -2.44 -7.22
N GLY A 61 6.58 -2.12 -7.56
CA GLY A 61 5.79 -1.19 -6.77
C GLY A 61 6.47 0.19 -6.74
N ILE A 62 6.10 0.99 -5.75
CA ILE A 62 6.89 1.98 -5.03
C ILE A 62 5.86 2.95 -4.46
N TYR A 63 5.73 2.97 -3.13
CA TYR A 63 4.86 3.93 -2.47
C TYR A 63 5.66 4.69 -1.43
N SER A 64 5.45 5.99 -1.36
CA SER A 64 6.08 6.91 -0.42
C SER A 64 5.05 7.37 0.59
N ILE A 65 5.30 7.07 1.86
CA ILE A 65 4.39 7.36 2.97
C ILE A 65 5.11 8.38 3.88
N PRO A 66 4.69 9.66 3.89
CA PRO A 66 5.26 10.62 4.83
C PRO A 66 4.88 10.24 6.25
N MET A 67 5.89 10.03 7.11
CA MET A 67 5.70 9.55 8.49
C MET A 67 4.99 10.58 9.39
N ASP A 68 4.92 11.84 8.98
CA ASP A 68 4.11 12.86 9.64
C ASP A 68 2.64 12.87 9.17
N GLY A 69 2.27 12.06 8.18
CA GLY A 69 0.93 11.94 7.61
C GLY A 69 0.50 13.08 6.69
N VAL A 70 1.39 14.01 6.35
CA VAL A 70 1.10 15.14 5.45
C VAL A 70 1.63 14.82 4.06
N ASP A 71 0.74 14.39 3.17
CA ASP A 71 1.07 14.01 1.79
C ASP A 71 0.59 15.06 0.78
N SER A 72 1.04 16.30 0.99
CA SER A 72 0.75 17.44 0.11
C SER A 72 2.01 17.90 -0.61
N ILE A 73 1.83 18.57 -1.76
CA ILE A 73 2.96 19.17 -2.51
C ILE A 73 3.86 19.99 -1.58
N GLY A 74 5.16 19.71 -1.60
CA GLY A 74 6.16 20.41 -0.79
C GLY A 74 6.31 19.91 0.65
N ALA A 75 5.52 18.90 1.07
CA ALA A 75 5.72 18.20 2.33
C ALA A 75 7.03 17.39 2.33
N GLY A 76 7.34 16.74 3.45
CA GLY A 76 8.50 15.85 3.57
C GLY A 76 9.83 16.52 3.96
N LYS A 77 9.96 17.85 3.86
CA LYS A 77 11.25 18.57 4.09
C LYS A 77 11.93 18.29 5.43
N ASN A 78 11.17 18.17 6.51
CA ASN A 78 11.68 18.09 7.89
C ASN A 78 11.27 16.78 8.58
N GLN A 79 11.10 15.71 7.81
CA GLN A 79 10.59 14.44 8.32
C GLN A 79 11.16 13.26 7.53
N LYS A 80 10.81 12.04 7.93
CA LYS A 80 11.20 10.83 7.17
C LYS A 80 10.06 10.40 6.26
N THR A 81 10.37 10.11 5.01
CA THR A 81 9.46 9.46 4.08
C THR A 81 9.78 7.98 4.07
N PHE A 82 8.78 7.16 4.40
CA PHE A 82 8.88 5.72 4.40
C PHE A 82 8.52 5.19 3.02
N PHE A 83 9.44 4.46 2.40
CA PHE A 83 9.22 3.80 1.13
C PHE A 83 8.91 2.33 1.36
N VAL A 84 7.91 1.84 0.64
CA VAL A 84 7.60 0.40 0.54
C VAL A 84 7.78 -0.04 -0.91
N PHE A 85 8.46 -1.17 -1.07
CA PHE A 85 8.76 -1.78 -2.35
C PHE A 85 8.23 -3.22 -2.37
N SER A 86 7.89 -3.71 -3.55
CA SER A 86 7.48 -5.09 -3.78
C SER A 86 8.70 -5.94 -4.20
N ASP A 87 8.60 -6.78 -5.23
CA ASP A 87 9.70 -7.65 -5.67
C ASP A 87 10.95 -6.78 -5.91
N THR A 88 12.00 -7.06 -5.13
CA THR A 88 13.19 -6.21 -5.04
C THR A 88 14.44 -7.02 -5.34
N LEU A 89 15.29 -6.57 -6.25
CA LEU A 89 16.59 -7.16 -6.52
C LEU A 89 17.65 -6.71 -5.48
N ILE A 90 18.18 -7.70 -4.77
CA ILE A 90 19.27 -7.53 -3.79
C ILE A 90 20.50 -8.31 -4.26
N GLY A 91 21.63 -7.63 -4.47
CA GLY A 91 22.84 -8.26 -4.98
C GLY A 91 23.88 -7.24 -5.45
N GLU A 92 24.59 -7.57 -6.51
CA GLU A 92 25.60 -6.71 -7.13
C GLU A 92 25.47 -6.77 -8.65
N VAL A 93 25.71 -5.64 -9.31
CA VAL A 93 25.63 -5.47 -10.76
C VAL A 93 27.02 -5.09 -11.28
N VAL A 94 27.52 -5.87 -12.23
CA VAL A 94 28.80 -5.62 -12.92
C VAL A 94 28.55 -5.64 -14.42
N ASP A 95 29.09 -4.67 -15.15
CA ASP A 95 28.91 -4.53 -16.61
C ASP A 95 27.44 -4.60 -17.06
N GLY A 96 26.55 -3.97 -16.28
CA GLY A 96 25.11 -3.92 -16.55
C GLY A 96 24.37 -5.24 -16.31
N LYS A 97 24.99 -6.22 -15.64
CA LYS A 97 24.39 -7.54 -15.37
C LYS A 97 24.40 -7.87 -13.88
N PRO A 98 23.27 -8.35 -13.31
CA PRO A 98 23.26 -8.91 -11.97
C PRO A 98 24.22 -10.09 -11.86
N LEU A 99 25.05 -10.11 -10.82
CA LEU A 99 25.92 -11.24 -10.51
C LEU A 99 25.12 -12.46 -10.03
N PRO A 100 25.66 -13.68 -10.24
CA PRO A 100 25.09 -14.89 -9.65
C PRO A 100 24.93 -14.75 -8.14
N GLY A 101 23.80 -15.23 -7.62
CA GLY A 101 23.47 -15.14 -6.19
C GLY A 101 22.58 -13.96 -5.81
N THR A 102 22.28 -13.05 -6.75
CA THR A 102 21.21 -12.04 -6.62
C THR A 102 19.92 -12.69 -6.11
N LYS A 103 19.24 -12.02 -5.18
CA LYS A 103 17.98 -12.45 -4.58
C LYS A 103 16.87 -11.47 -4.89
N MET A 104 15.64 -12.00 -4.86
CA MET A 104 14.44 -11.21 -5.12
C MET A 104 13.40 -11.44 -3.99
N PRO A 105 13.62 -10.89 -2.78
CA PRO A 105 12.55 -10.82 -1.79
C PRO A 105 11.32 -10.10 -2.35
N HIS A 106 10.14 -10.49 -1.87
CA HIS A 106 8.85 -10.00 -2.37
C HIS A 106 8.46 -8.61 -1.89
N ASN A 107 9.15 -8.10 -0.87
CA ASN A 107 9.03 -6.73 -0.45
C ASN A 107 10.24 -6.29 0.37
N THR A 108 10.59 -5.02 0.22
CA THR A 108 11.60 -4.33 1.01
C THR A 108 11.10 -2.94 1.39
N ILE A 109 11.88 -2.22 2.19
CA ILE A 109 11.52 -0.88 2.62
C ILE A 109 12.70 0.08 2.47
N GLY A 110 12.42 1.38 2.50
CA GLY A 110 13.43 2.41 2.63
C GLY A 110 12.96 3.57 3.50
N TYR A 111 13.91 4.36 3.99
CA TYR A 111 13.63 5.63 4.65
C TYR A 111 14.46 6.72 4.00
N LEU A 112 13.80 7.74 3.46
CA LEU A 112 14.43 8.99 3.04
C LEU A 112 14.26 10.02 4.15
N THR A 113 15.34 10.68 4.55
CA THR A 113 15.26 11.85 5.43
C THR A 113 15.15 13.11 4.58
N GLY A 114 14.16 13.95 4.89
CA GLY A 114 13.84 15.10 4.04
C GLY A 114 13.09 14.69 2.78
N ASN A 115 13.13 15.56 1.78
CA ASN A 115 12.46 15.36 0.49
C ASN A 115 13.37 15.62 -0.72
N THR A 116 14.69 15.62 -0.50
CA THR A 116 15.69 15.73 -1.56
C THR A 116 16.25 14.34 -1.87
N PRO A 117 16.33 13.93 -3.13
CA PRO A 117 16.84 12.62 -3.52
C PRO A 117 18.38 12.55 -3.43
N ALA A 118 18.91 12.50 -2.21
CA ALA A 118 20.34 12.35 -1.94
C ALA A 118 20.68 10.94 -1.47
N HIS A 119 21.78 10.36 -1.98
CA HIS A 119 22.19 8.99 -1.65
C HIS A 119 22.44 8.77 -0.15
N ASP A 120 22.98 9.78 0.54
CA ASP A 120 23.29 9.73 1.98
C ASP A 120 22.05 9.89 2.86
N ASP A 121 20.95 10.39 2.30
CA ASP A 121 19.70 10.62 3.03
C ASP A 121 18.72 9.44 2.93
N ILE A 122 19.02 8.41 2.10
CA ILE A 122 18.19 7.22 1.95
C ILE A 122 18.88 5.92 2.40
N GLU A 123 18.16 5.16 3.22
CA GLU A 123 18.57 3.83 3.66
C GLU A 123 17.55 2.77 3.25
N PHE A 124 18.00 1.59 2.83
CA PHE A 124 17.16 0.47 2.40
C PHE A 124 17.31 -0.71 3.36
N PHE A 125 16.20 -1.40 3.65
CA PHE A 125 16.17 -2.51 4.60
C PHE A 125 15.41 -3.71 4.05
N TRP A 126 15.95 -4.89 4.36
CA TRP A 126 15.36 -6.20 4.07
C TRP A 126 15.78 -7.17 5.18
N ASN A 127 14.97 -8.20 5.42
CA ASN A 127 15.32 -9.24 6.36
C ASN A 127 16.43 -10.12 5.80
N LYS A 128 17.14 -10.84 6.67
CA LYS A 128 18.15 -11.82 6.26
C LYS A 128 17.92 -13.11 7.03
N SER A 129 18.03 -14.24 6.34
CA SER A 129 18.09 -15.54 7.02
C SER A 129 19.38 -15.68 7.84
N ASP A 130 19.48 -16.73 8.64
CA ASP A 130 20.69 -17.06 9.42
C ASP A 130 21.95 -17.21 8.55
N LYS A 131 21.78 -17.49 7.25
CA LYS A 131 22.88 -17.60 6.27
C LYS A 131 23.18 -16.27 5.55
N GLY A 132 22.56 -15.17 5.97
CA GLY A 132 22.72 -13.84 5.37
C GLY A 132 21.98 -13.64 4.04
N VAL A 133 21.13 -14.58 3.62
CA VAL A 133 20.37 -14.49 2.37
C VAL A 133 19.23 -13.49 2.54
N ALA A 134 19.05 -12.57 1.59
CA ALA A 134 17.98 -11.57 1.63
C ALA A 134 16.58 -12.20 1.60
N GLU A 135 15.70 -11.70 2.46
CA GLU A 135 14.31 -12.14 2.65
C GLU A 135 13.37 -10.93 2.78
N SER A 136 12.08 -11.15 2.50
CA SER A 136 11.04 -10.11 2.57
C SER A 136 10.90 -9.52 3.97
N VAL A 137 10.60 -8.23 4.05
CA VAL A 137 10.36 -7.53 5.32
C VAL A 137 9.06 -8.01 5.97
N PHE A 138 8.00 -8.10 5.18
CA PHE A 138 6.68 -8.55 5.58
C PHE A 138 6.37 -9.89 4.94
N VAL A 139 6.13 -10.90 5.79
CA VAL A 139 5.71 -12.24 5.39
C VAL A 139 4.25 -12.45 5.81
N PRO A 140 3.37 -13.01 4.97
CA PRO A 140 1.97 -13.21 5.32
C PRO A 140 1.79 -14.12 6.54
N THR A 141 1.04 -13.63 7.53
CA THR A 141 0.69 -14.39 8.76
C THR A 141 -0.79 -14.27 9.14
N THR A 142 -1.64 -13.72 8.27
CA THR A 142 -3.08 -13.60 8.54
C THR A 142 -3.79 -14.95 8.43
N PRO A 143 -4.97 -15.14 9.07
CA PRO A 143 -5.72 -16.39 8.97
C PRO A 143 -6.05 -16.82 7.54
N GLY A 144 -6.24 -15.88 6.60
CA GLY A 144 -6.48 -16.22 5.20
C GLY A 144 -5.23 -16.69 4.43
N THR A 145 -4.04 -16.59 5.01
CA THR A 145 -2.77 -16.91 4.35
C THR A 145 -2.67 -18.40 4.01
N GLN A 146 -2.28 -18.71 2.77
CA GLN A 146 -1.94 -20.06 2.36
C GLN A 146 -0.44 -20.25 2.15
N LYS A 147 0.00 -21.52 2.14
CA LYS A 147 1.39 -21.85 1.83
C LYS A 147 1.77 -21.35 0.43
N GLY A 148 2.87 -20.61 0.37
CA GLY A 148 3.42 -20.04 -0.86
C GLY A 148 2.87 -18.66 -1.21
N ASP A 149 1.96 -18.12 -0.39
CA ASP A 149 1.53 -16.73 -0.54
C ASP A 149 2.64 -15.78 -0.08
N TYR A 150 2.75 -14.63 -0.75
CA TYR A 150 3.64 -13.53 -0.41
C TYR A 150 2.90 -12.19 -0.52
N PHE A 151 3.55 -11.11 -0.10
CA PHE A 151 2.99 -9.77 -0.25
C PHE A 151 3.72 -8.98 -1.32
N TRP A 152 2.95 -8.43 -2.25
CA TRP A 152 3.24 -7.15 -2.87
C TRP A 152 2.59 -6.03 -2.06
N LEU A 153 3.26 -4.90 -1.96
CA LEU A 153 2.81 -3.77 -1.16
C LEU A 153 2.07 -2.76 -2.03
N GLY A 154 0.95 -2.29 -1.50
CA GLY A 154 0.18 -1.15 -2.00
C GLY A 154 0.55 0.13 -1.25
N ASP A 155 -0.31 1.12 -1.43
CA ASP A 155 -0.17 2.41 -0.78
C ASP A 155 -0.40 2.32 0.74
N GLY A 156 -0.14 3.40 1.47
CA GLY A 156 -0.31 3.46 2.91
C GLY A 156 -0.47 4.86 3.44
N PHE A 157 -0.73 4.98 4.73
CA PHE A 157 -0.97 6.27 5.38
C PHE A 157 -0.69 6.19 6.89
N VAL A 158 -0.45 7.36 7.51
CA VAL A 158 -0.32 7.47 8.96
C VAL A 158 -1.66 7.89 9.56
N ASN A 159 -2.35 6.98 10.23
CA ASN A 159 -3.60 7.29 10.90
C ASN A 159 -3.35 8.06 12.21
N LYS A 160 -3.56 9.38 12.18
CA LYS A 160 -3.39 10.26 13.34
C LYS A 160 -4.41 10.01 14.45
N ALA A 161 -5.63 9.58 14.11
CA ALA A 161 -6.68 9.26 15.08
C ALA A 161 -6.37 7.96 15.83
N LEU A 162 -5.71 7.00 15.18
CA LEU A 162 -5.30 5.72 15.77
C LEU A 162 -3.83 5.76 16.20
N ASN A 163 -3.50 6.66 17.13
CA ASN A 163 -2.19 6.77 17.78
C ASN A 163 -1.00 6.97 16.83
N ASN A 164 -1.19 7.57 15.65
CA ASN A 164 -0.17 7.68 14.59
C ASN A 164 0.32 6.30 14.08
N THR A 165 -0.56 5.29 14.07
CA THR A 165 -0.25 3.99 13.48
C THR A 165 -0.10 4.16 11.97
N THR A 166 0.98 3.62 11.41
CA THR A 166 1.16 3.56 9.95
C THR A 166 0.47 2.31 9.42
N TYR A 167 -0.41 2.47 8.44
CA TYR A 167 -1.10 1.39 7.76
C TYR A 167 -0.56 1.27 6.33
N ILE A 168 -0.27 0.04 5.91
CA ILE A 168 0.20 -0.28 4.55
C ILE A 168 -0.72 -1.35 4.00
N PHE A 169 -1.21 -1.17 2.78
CA PHE A 169 -1.96 -2.21 2.09
C PHE A 169 -1.01 -3.29 1.59
N GLY A 170 -1.37 -4.55 1.80
CA GLY A 170 -0.65 -5.71 1.28
C GLY A 170 -1.56 -6.52 0.37
N TYR A 171 -1.16 -6.70 -0.88
CA TYR A 171 -1.79 -7.65 -1.79
C TYR A 171 -1.21 -9.02 -1.51
N ARG A 172 -2.04 -9.98 -1.11
CA ARG A 172 -1.62 -11.37 -0.98
C ARG A 172 -1.56 -11.97 -2.37
N VAL A 173 -0.37 -12.34 -2.81
CA VAL A 173 -0.09 -12.85 -4.15
C VAL A 173 0.41 -14.29 -4.05
N LYS A 174 0.12 -15.08 -5.08
CA LYS A 174 0.60 -16.46 -5.21
C LYS A 174 1.04 -16.74 -6.63
N ASN A 175 2.08 -17.55 -6.77
CA ASN A 175 2.49 -18.05 -8.09
C ASN A 175 1.47 -19.07 -8.62
N VAL A 176 1.11 -18.91 -9.90
CA VAL A 176 0.18 -19.78 -10.62
C VAL A 176 0.79 -20.23 -11.94
N LYS A 177 0.24 -21.27 -12.56
CA LYS A 177 0.76 -21.84 -13.82
C LYS A 177 0.20 -21.18 -15.09
N THR A 178 -0.69 -20.21 -14.94
CA THR A 178 -1.45 -19.59 -16.03
C THR A 178 -1.20 -18.09 -16.08
N GLY A 179 -1.56 -17.46 -17.21
CA GLY A 179 -1.43 -16.01 -17.38
C GLY A 179 0.01 -15.52 -17.21
N MET A 180 0.18 -14.45 -16.42
CA MET A 180 1.50 -13.85 -16.11
C MET A 180 2.31 -14.64 -15.07
N GLY A 181 1.80 -15.78 -14.58
CA GLY A 181 2.50 -16.63 -13.60
C GLY A 181 2.23 -16.28 -12.13
N PHE A 182 1.40 -15.28 -11.86
CA PHE A 182 0.97 -14.90 -10.51
C PHE A 182 -0.52 -14.51 -10.48
N ALA A 183 -1.12 -14.58 -9.30
CA ALA A 183 -2.48 -14.13 -9.04
C ALA A 183 -2.56 -13.44 -7.68
N GLU A 184 -3.31 -12.34 -7.59
CA GLU A 184 -3.74 -11.80 -6.32
C GLU A 184 -4.84 -12.70 -5.75
N VAL A 185 -4.76 -13.01 -4.45
CA VAL A 185 -5.66 -13.96 -3.76
C VAL A 185 -6.20 -13.39 -2.45
N GLY A 186 -5.98 -12.10 -2.19
CA GLY A 186 -6.43 -11.43 -0.99
C GLY A 186 -5.81 -10.04 -0.82
N ASN A 187 -6.36 -9.27 0.10
CA ASN A 187 -5.91 -7.93 0.44
C ASN A 187 -5.89 -7.78 1.97
N ILE A 188 -4.81 -7.24 2.52
CA ILE A 188 -4.61 -7.11 3.96
C ILE A 188 -4.13 -5.71 4.32
N LEU A 189 -4.24 -5.35 5.60
CA LEU A 189 -3.57 -4.19 6.17
C LEU A 189 -2.45 -4.65 7.10
N ILE A 190 -1.26 -4.08 6.89
CA ILE A 190 -0.14 -4.13 7.83
C ILE A 190 -0.21 -2.87 8.68
N ALA A 191 -0.26 -3.02 10.00
CA ALA A 191 -0.26 -1.92 10.95
C ALA A 191 1.07 -1.89 11.71
N LEU A 192 1.80 -0.79 11.57
CA LEU A 192 3.02 -0.50 12.30
C LEU A 192 2.70 0.52 13.41
N PRO A 193 2.86 0.17 14.69
CA PRO A 193 2.69 1.11 15.79
C PRO A 193 3.62 2.33 15.62
N LYS A 194 3.21 3.48 16.17
CA LYS A 194 4.05 4.69 16.16
C LYS A 194 5.41 4.39 16.79
N GLY A 195 6.48 4.73 16.06
CA GLY A 195 7.85 4.51 16.53
C GLY A 195 8.35 3.07 16.36
N SER A 196 7.54 2.18 15.78
CA SER A 196 8.00 0.87 15.34
C SER A 196 9.10 1.04 14.29
N THR A 197 10.18 0.28 14.44
CA THR A 197 11.35 0.32 13.57
C THR A 197 11.62 -1.06 13.00
N PHE A 198 12.25 -1.12 11.82
CA PHE A 198 12.75 -2.37 11.25
C PHE A 198 13.53 -3.19 12.33
N PRO A 199 13.27 -4.50 12.49
CA PRO A 199 12.47 -5.38 11.63
C PRO A 199 10.97 -5.51 11.98
N PHE A 200 10.39 -4.51 12.65
CA PHE A 200 8.94 -4.40 12.94
C PHE A 200 8.35 -5.60 13.69
N LYS A 201 9.01 -6.04 14.76
CA LYS A 201 8.57 -7.22 15.54
C LYS A 201 7.19 -7.06 16.19
N ASP A 202 6.69 -5.84 16.29
CA ASP A 202 5.41 -5.43 16.88
C ASP A 202 4.33 -5.12 15.83
N GLN A 203 4.58 -5.39 14.54
CA GLN A 203 3.58 -5.22 13.49
C GLN A 203 2.37 -6.13 13.69
N ARG A 204 1.22 -5.71 13.14
CA ARG A 204 0.01 -6.54 13.07
C ARG A 204 -0.47 -6.62 11.63
N GLN A 205 -0.98 -7.77 11.23
CA GLN A 205 -1.60 -7.97 9.91
C GLN A 205 -3.08 -8.32 10.08
N MET A 206 -3.92 -7.78 9.21
CA MET A 206 -5.38 -8.01 9.25
C MET A 206 -5.89 -8.25 7.84
N ASP A 207 -6.60 -9.37 7.63
CA ASP A 207 -7.33 -9.57 6.38
C ASP A 207 -8.40 -8.47 6.21
N THR A 208 -8.60 -8.03 4.97
CA THR A 208 -9.61 -7.01 4.63
C THR A 208 -10.63 -7.56 3.64
N PRO A 209 -11.84 -6.98 3.56
CA PRO A 209 -12.81 -7.30 2.52
C PRO A 209 -12.51 -6.58 1.18
N PHE A 210 -11.31 -6.03 1.01
CA PHE A 210 -10.97 -5.18 -0.13
C PHE A 210 -10.46 -5.93 -1.36
N TYR A 211 -10.40 -7.26 -1.30
CA TYR A 211 -10.23 -8.11 -2.46
C TYR A 211 -11.60 -8.66 -2.91
N LEU A 212 -11.90 -8.49 -4.19
CA LEU A 212 -13.14 -8.94 -4.82
C LEU A 212 -12.79 -9.99 -5.88
N GLY A 213 -13.13 -11.25 -5.61
CA GLY A 213 -13.22 -12.25 -6.68
C GLY A 213 -14.49 -11.98 -7.49
N LEU A 214 -14.35 -11.74 -8.80
CA LEU A 214 -15.47 -11.50 -9.71
C LEU A 214 -15.66 -12.69 -10.66
N GLU A 215 -16.79 -12.70 -11.37
CA GLU A 215 -17.06 -13.68 -12.43
C GLU A 215 -16.01 -13.61 -13.55
N ASP A 216 -15.90 -14.66 -14.37
CA ASP A 216 -14.98 -14.75 -15.52
C ASP A 216 -13.49 -14.52 -15.18
N HIS A 217 -13.07 -14.91 -13.96
CA HIS A 217 -11.71 -14.70 -13.44
C HIS A 217 -11.30 -13.22 -13.34
N ALA A 218 -12.24 -12.29 -13.44
CA ALA A 218 -11.98 -10.90 -13.13
C ALA A 218 -11.75 -10.74 -11.62
N GLN A 219 -11.01 -9.69 -11.25
CA GLN A 219 -10.78 -9.34 -9.86
C GLN A 219 -10.94 -7.84 -9.65
N GLY A 220 -11.21 -7.45 -8.42
CA GLY A 220 -11.10 -6.07 -7.95
C GLY A 220 -10.28 -6.00 -6.68
N SER A 221 -9.48 -4.95 -6.54
CA SER A 221 -8.69 -4.73 -5.33
C SER A 221 -8.60 -3.24 -5.00
N PHE A 222 -8.73 -2.91 -3.72
CA PHE A 222 -8.48 -1.56 -3.20
C PHE A 222 -7.10 -1.44 -2.56
N GLY A 223 -6.68 -0.21 -2.25
CA GLY A 223 -5.40 0.07 -1.60
C GLY A 223 -4.30 0.51 -2.56
N ALA A 224 -4.63 0.72 -3.84
CA ALA A 224 -3.68 1.19 -4.85
C ALA A 224 -3.45 2.71 -4.79
N GLY A 225 -4.31 3.42 -4.07
CA GLY A 225 -4.16 4.83 -3.78
C GLY A 225 -4.99 5.21 -2.57
N ILE A 226 -4.42 5.97 -1.66
CA ILE A 226 -5.06 6.46 -0.44
C ILE A 226 -5.11 7.97 -0.46
N LEU A 227 -6.26 8.52 -0.10
CA LEU A 227 -6.37 9.94 0.25
C LEU A 227 -6.88 10.03 1.68
N ASP A 228 -5.99 10.35 2.60
CA ASP A 228 -6.37 10.74 3.95
C ASP A 228 -6.91 12.18 3.91
N ASN A 229 -8.23 12.30 3.73
CA ASN A 229 -8.92 13.58 3.63
C ASN A 229 -9.32 14.15 5.00
N THR A 230 -8.49 13.93 6.01
CA THR A 230 -8.69 14.45 7.38
C THR A 230 -7.96 15.78 7.58
N ALA A 231 -8.40 16.55 8.59
CA ALA A 231 -7.78 17.84 8.90
C ALA A 231 -6.30 17.71 9.30
N SER A 232 -5.90 16.58 9.90
CA SER A 232 -4.52 16.35 10.33
C SER A 232 -3.54 16.15 9.17
N SER A 233 -4.02 15.74 8.01
CA SER A 233 -3.22 15.55 6.80
C SER A 233 -3.05 16.85 6.01
N LYS A 234 -3.61 17.96 6.53
CA LYS A 234 -3.49 19.34 6.02
C LYS A 234 -3.95 19.52 4.56
N VAL A 235 -4.81 18.63 4.09
CA VAL A 235 -5.40 18.74 2.75
C VAL A 235 -6.45 19.87 2.71
N PRO A 236 -6.65 20.53 1.55
CA PRO A 236 -7.68 21.56 1.42
C PRO A 236 -9.09 20.96 1.57
N ARG A 237 -9.96 21.62 2.33
CA ARG A 237 -11.38 21.23 2.51
C ARG A 237 -11.57 19.78 2.98
N ALA A 238 -10.77 19.36 3.97
CA ALA A 238 -10.89 18.05 4.61
C ALA A 238 -12.34 17.74 5.05
N ASP A 239 -12.84 16.57 4.67
CA ASP A 239 -14.18 16.09 5.05
C ASP A 239 -14.15 15.04 6.17
N GLY A 240 -12.95 14.68 6.65
CA GLY A 240 -12.75 13.78 7.77
C GLY A 240 -12.79 12.29 7.41
N TYR A 241 -12.77 11.93 6.13
CA TYR A 241 -12.73 10.55 5.67
C TYR A 241 -11.37 10.17 5.10
N ILE A 242 -11.05 8.89 5.21
CA ILE A 242 -9.96 8.26 4.45
C ILE A 242 -10.60 7.57 3.25
N TYR A 243 -10.16 7.94 2.06
CA TYR A 243 -10.59 7.35 0.80
C TYR A 243 -9.58 6.27 0.39
N VAL A 244 -10.09 5.09 0.07
CA VAL A 244 -9.31 3.95 -0.41
C VAL A 244 -9.74 3.67 -1.84
N TYR A 245 -8.84 3.91 -2.78
CA TYR A 245 -9.06 3.70 -4.22
C TYR A 245 -8.61 2.31 -4.65
N GLY A 246 -9.24 1.82 -5.70
CA GLY A 246 -8.99 0.51 -6.27
C GLY A 246 -9.36 0.42 -7.74
N ILE A 247 -9.11 -0.74 -8.33
CA ILE A 247 -9.49 -1.06 -9.71
C ILE A 247 -10.24 -2.38 -9.74
N LYS A 248 -11.21 -2.52 -10.64
CA LYS A 248 -11.91 -3.78 -10.88
C LYS A 248 -12.04 -4.13 -12.35
N GLY A 249 -12.08 -5.44 -12.59
CA GLY A 249 -12.39 -6.02 -13.87
C GLY A 249 -11.30 -5.81 -14.92
N ASN A 250 -11.51 -6.45 -16.07
CA ASN A 250 -10.55 -6.43 -17.17
C ASN A 250 -10.42 -5.05 -17.82
N ARG A 251 -11.44 -4.20 -17.67
CA ARG A 251 -11.44 -2.80 -18.14
C ARG A 251 -10.78 -1.82 -17.16
N LYS A 252 -10.27 -2.30 -16.02
CA LYS A 252 -9.60 -1.48 -14.99
C LYS A 252 -10.46 -0.30 -14.51
N SER A 253 -11.74 -0.56 -14.25
CA SER A 253 -12.67 0.46 -13.75
C SER A 253 -12.28 0.90 -12.34
N VAL A 254 -12.20 2.21 -12.11
CA VAL A 254 -11.89 2.77 -10.79
C VAL A 254 -13.00 2.46 -9.79
N MET A 255 -12.60 2.11 -8.58
CA MET A 255 -13.45 1.97 -7.41
C MET A 255 -12.96 2.92 -6.33
N VAL A 256 -13.88 3.36 -5.47
CA VAL A 256 -13.54 4.11 -4.26
C VAL A 256 -14.41 3.64 -3.10
N SER A 257 -13.80 3.53 -1.93
CA SER A 257 -14.48 3.39 -0.65
C SER A 257 -13.99 4.49 0.28
N ARG A 258 -14.74 4.79 1.33
CA ARG A 258 -14.28 5.73 2.36
C ARG A 258 -14.70 5.29 3.74
N VAL A 259 -13.88 5.60 4.73
CA VAL A 259 -14.09 5.24 6.14
C VAL A 259 -13.71 6.41 7.03
N LYS A 260 -14.32 6.50 8.22
CA LYS A 260 -13.82 7.41 9.26
C LYS A 260 -12.54 6.83 9.88
N PRO A 261 -11.56 7.66 10.21
CA PRO A 261 -10.27 7.23 10.75
C PRO A 261 -10.39 6.53 12.11
#